data_AF-A0A8T5A9E4-F1
#
_entry.id   AF-A0A8T5A9E4-F1
#
_cell.length_a   1.000
_cell.length_b   1.000
_cell.length_c   1.000
_cell.angle_alpha   90.00
_cell.angle_beta   90.00
_cell.angle_gamma   90.00
#
_symmetry.space_group_name_H-M   'P 1'
#
loop_
_entity.id
_entity.type
_entity.pdbx_description
1 polymer ?
#
loop_
_entity_poly.entity_id
_entity_poly.type
_entity_poly.pdbx_seq_one_letter_code
_entity_poly.pdbx_strand_id
1 'polypeptide(L)'
;MKPVKLYKVRIDIEDQSVVEDLLHFLEDFGNFHLSIFVETPTSTDMNPYIIGWIPQAMKNRFDYEIRSLYGGRLDVEYSLSEHDDKPPSLVYRSRFLEPFGRIVDSFGYPSYNEIDPTIFVMFSFALLFGFMFGDMGHGLILFASGLILYLVRDRIYVNSDMIRYVLSGSTLYIVCGLSSILCGILFGEFLGYRIGILSFKLTIPPPFNISFPFKPLDSPIAMFKLSILVGAVHVLSGITLNLANKILNREYMEALIEPIPWICMYIGVIYNLFCFKLDFAAWIASPTLYILVILPVCVMLLGKLYMERLEGLIQFFEAMISTVSNTVSYLRIMALSLSHSILTHIILELGGGSLAAALIGAILVVILEGLMIFIHTTRLIWVEWFSKFYRGDGIPFKPLKISEVKAVRIEAASIPRRS
;
A
#
# COMPACT_ATOMS: atom_id res chain seq x y z
N MET A 1 7.20 1.78 -7.28
CA MET A 1 7.91 1.17 -8.43
C MET A 1 6.89 0.91 -9.53
N LYS A 2 7.25 0.89 -10.81
CA LYS A 2 6.27 0.53 -11.86
C LYS A 2 6.27 -0.98 -12.08
N PRO A 3 5.10 -1.58 -12.39
CA PRO A 3 5.04 -2.94 -12.93
C PRO A 3 5.93 -3.07 -14.17
N VAL A 4 6.53 -4.24 -14.35
CA VAL A 4 7.40 -4.51 -15.51
C VAL A 4 6.56 -4.53 -16.77
N LYS A 5 7.03 -3.87 -17.83
CA LYS A 5 6.33 -3.87 -19.11
C LYS A 5 6.23 -5.29 -19.67
N LEU A 6 5.05 -5.69 -20.14
CA LEU A 6 4.81 -7.00 -20.73
C LEU A 6 4.48 -6.87 -22.22
N TYR A 7 4.90 -7.85 -23.01
CA TYR A 7 4.44 -8.07 -24.37
C TYR A 7 3.36 -9.15 -24.38
N LYS A 8 2.34 -8.94 -25.21
CA LYS A 8 1.40 -9.99 -25.59
C LYS A 8 2.07 -10.80 -26.69
N VAL A 9 2.18 -12.10 -26.47
CA VAL A 9 2.79 -13.06 -27.39
C VAL A 9 1.67 -13.94 -27.90
N ARG A 10 1.49 -13.97 -29.22
CA ARG A 10 0.65 -14.94 -29.90
C ARG A 10 1.55 -15.92 -30.62
N ILE A 11 1.35 -17.21 -30.36
CA ILE A 11 2.08 -18.31 -30.99
C ILE A 11 1.06 -19.11 -31.79
N ASP A 12 1.15 -19.08 -33.12
CA ASP A 12 0.28 -19.88 -33.97
C ASP A 12 0.90 -21.28 -34.15
N ILE A 13 0.08 -22.34 -33.99
CA ILE A 13 0.50 -23.73 -33.97
C ILE A 13 -0.04 -24.43 -35.21
N GLU A 14 0.86 -24.86 -36.09
CA GLU A 14 0.49 -25.60 -37.31
C GLU A 14 0.23 -27.09 -37.07
N ASP A 15 0.78 -27.68 -35.99
CA ASP A 15 0.71 -29.13 -35.71
C ASP A 15 0.40 -29.42 -34.23
N GLN A 16 -0.68 -30.16 -33.96
CA GLN A 16 -1.14 -30.50 -32.61
C GLN A 16 -0.13 -31.35 -31.81
N SER A 17 0.80 -32.04 -32.49
CA SER A 17 1.83 -32.86 -31.85
C SER A 17 2.85 -32.02 -31.05
N VAL A 18 2.99 -30.74 -31.36
CA VAL A 18 4.01 -29.83 -30.77
C VAL A 18 3.51 -29.17 -29.48
N VAL A 19 2.21 -29.22 -29.20
CA VAL A 19 1.57 -28.48 -28.10
C VAL A 19 2.10 -28.90 -26.73
N GLU A 20 2.29 -30.20 -26.48
CA GLU A 20 2.78 -30.68 -25.17
C GLU A 20 4.24 -30.33 -24.92
N ASP A 21 5.10 -30.49 -25.92
CA ASP A 21 6.51 -30.10 -25.83
C ASP A 21 6.66 -28.58 -25.65
N LEU A 22 5.82 -27.80 -26.33
CA LEU A 22 5.79 -26.35 -26.18
C LEU A 22 5.36 -25.94 -24.77
N LEU A 23 4.33 -26.60 -24.19
CA LEU A 23 3.91 -26.33 -22.82
C LEU A 23 5.00 -26.69 -21.80
N HIS A 24 5.75 -27.77 -22.03
CA HIS A 24 6.92 -28.12 -21.23
C HIS A 24 8.01 -27.05 -21.30
N PHE A 25 8.34 -26.59 -22.51
CA PHE A 25 9.28 -25.48 -22.69
C PHE A 25 8.83 -24.19 -22.00
N LEU A 26 7.54 -23.83 -22.12
CA LEU A 26 6.98 -22.61 -21.52
C LEU A 26 6.96 -22.66 -19.98
N GLU A 27 6.77 -23.84 -19.37
CA GLU A 27 6.92 -24.02 -17.93
C GLU A 27 8.39 -23.91 -17.50
N ASP A 28 9.30 -24.57 -18.22
CA ASP A 28 10.75 -24.51 -17.94
C ASP A 28 11.32 -23.08 -18.08
N PHE A 29 10.72 -22.25 -18.94
CA PHE A 29 11.07 -20.83 -19.06
C PHE A 29 10.78 -20.04 -17.76
N GLY A 30 9.85 -20.52 -16.93
CA GLY A 30 9.61 -20.04 -15.56
C GLY A 30 9.08 -18.61 -15.41
N ASN A 31 9.02 -17.83 -16.49
CA ASN A 31 8.59 -16.43 -16.51
C ASN A 31 7.64 -16.12 -17.68
N PHE A 32 6.86 -17.12 -18.11
CA PHE A 32 5.78 -16.97 -19.08
C PHE A 32 4.44 -17.00 -18.31
N HIS A 33 3.62 -15.96 -18.40
CA HIS A 33 2.25 -16.01 -17.86
C HIS A 33 1.30 -16.31 -19.00
N LEU A 34 0.68 -17.48 -18.96
CA LEU A 34 -0.33 -17.87 -19.92
C LEU A 34 -1.67 -17.22 -19.52
N SER A 35 -2.11 -16.20 -20.26
CA SER A 35 -3.52 -15.78 -20.22
C SER A 35 -4.28 -16.66 -21.22
N ILE A 36 -4.85 -17.74 -20.72
CA ILE A 36 -5.41 -18.81 -21.53
C ILE A 36 -6.52 -18.28 -22.45
N PHE A 37 -6.21 -18.21 -23.73
CA PHE A 37 -7.18 -18.46 -24.79
C PHE A 37 -6.49 -19.44 -25.75
N VAL A 38 -6.81 -20.72 -25.61
CA VAL A 38 -6.74 -21.65 -26.73
C VAL A 38 -8.14 -21.56 -27.36
N GLU A 39 -8.37 -20.58 -28.22
CA GLU A 39 -9.52 -20.68 -29.11
C GLU A 39 -9.21 -21.79 -30.10
N THR A 40 -9.82 -22.96 -29.90
CA THR A 40 -10.03 -23.88 -31.02
C THR A 40 -11.06 -23.20 -31.92
N PRO A 41 -10.68 -22.75 -33.13
CA PRO A 41 -11.60 -21.99 -33.96
C PRO A 41 -12.81 -22.86 -34.31
N THR A 42 -13.99 -22.28 -34.14
CA THR A 42 -15.28 -22.87 -34.53
C THR A 42 -15.48 -22.89 -36.05
N SER A 43 -14.53 -22.33 -36.83
CA SER A 43 -14.51 -22.38 -38.30
C SER A 43 -13.25 -23.07 -38.82
N THR A 44 -13.45 -23.87 -39.86
CA THR A 44 -12.53 -24.84 -40.49
C THR A 44 -11.20 -24.31 -41.06
N ASP A 45 -10.85 -23.03 -40.88
CA ASP A 45 -9.75 -22.34 -41.58
C ASP A 45 -8.73 -21.62 -40.68
N MET A 46 -8.76 -21.77 -39.35
CA MET A 46 -7.77 -21.14 -38.47
C MET A 46 -6.93 -22.18 -37.71
N ASN A 47 -5.62 -21.93 -37.66
CA ASN A 47 -4.69 -22.73 -36.87
C ASN A 47 -4.90 -22.45 -35.37
N PRO A 48 -4.78 -23.46 -34.48
CA PRO A 48 -4.82 -23.25 -33.04
C PRO A 48 -3.68 -22.31 -32.62
N TYR A 49 -3.95 -21.39 -31.70
CA TYR A 49 -2.95 -20.42 -31.24
C TYR A 49 -2.91 -20.31 -29.71
N ILE A 50 -1.77 -19.92 -29.17
CA ILE A 50 -1.55 -19.66 -27.74
C ILE A 50 -1.28 -18.19 -27.53
N ILE A 51 -2.05 -17.55 -26.65
CA ILE A 51 -1.79 -16.19 -26.18
C ILE A 51 -1.19 -16.24 -24.78
N GLY A 52 -0.13 -15.45 -24.56
CA GLY A 52 0.43 -15.25 -23.23
C GLY A 52 1.15 -13.91 -23.10
N TRP A 53 1.65 -13.67 -21.89
CA TRP A 53 2.36 -12.46 -21.53
C TRP A 53 3.79 -12.78 -21.11
N ILE A 54 4.74 -12.07 -21.70
CA ILE A 54 6.16 -12.16 -21.29
C ILE A 54 6.70 -10.79 -20.90
N PRO A 55 7.61 -10.71 -19.92
CA PRO A 55 8.33 -9.48 -19.64
C PRO A 55 9.14 -8.96 -20.83
N GLN A 56 9.09 -7.65 -21.06
CA GLN A 56 9.73 -6.97 -22.19
C GLN A 56 11.23 -7.32 -22.30
N ALA A 57 11.89 -7.41 -21.15
CA ALA A 57 13.32 -7.71 -21.04
C ALA A 57 13.68 -9.13 -21.52
N MET A 58 12.72 -10.05 -21.57
CA MET A 58 12.94 -11.46 -21.92
C MET A 58 12.60 -11.80 -23.37
N LYS A 59 12.12 -10.83 -24.16
CA LYS A 59 11.78 -11.02 -25.57
C LYS A 59 12.92 -11.67 -26.37
N ASN A 60 14.12 -11.11 -26.32
CA ASN A 60 15.25 -11.60 -27.11
C ASN A 60 15.68 -13.02 -26.73
N ARG A 61 15.57 -13.37 -25.44
CA ARG A 61 15.89 -14.70 -24.93
C ARG A 61 14.85 -15.71 -25.40
N PHE A 62 13.57 -15.35 -25.32
CA PHE A 62 12.46 -16.18 -25.77
C PHE A 62 12.53 -16.44 -27.29
N ASP A 63 12.81 -15.41 -28.09
CA ASP A 63 13.01 -15.54 -29.54
C ASP A 63 14.16 -16.51 -29.89
N TYR A 64 15.28 -16.43 -29.16
CA TYR A 64 16.42 -17.31 -29.39
C TYR A 64 16.09 -18.77 -29.04
N GLU A 65 15.49 -19.00 -27.87
CA GLU A 65 15.17 -20.35 -27.40
C GLU A 65 14.11 -21.02 -28.30
N ILE A 66 13.03 -20.32 -28.68
CA ILE A 66 12.03 -20.84 -29.62
C ILE A 66 12.63 -21.18 -30.98
N ARG A 67 13.46 -20.28 -31.55
CA ARG A 67 14.09 -20.53 -32.86
C ARG A 67 15.06 -21.70 -32.81
N SER A 68 15.76 -21.89 -31.70
CA SER A 68 16.70 -23.00 -31.52
C SER A 68 16.02 -24.37 -31.40
N LEU A 69 14.84 -24.43 -30.76
CA LEU A 69 14.11 -25.68 -30.53
C LEU A 69 13.22 -26.07 -31.70
N TYR A 70 12.54 -25.11 -32.32
CA TYR A 70 11.51 -25.38 -33.34
C TYR A 70 11.92 -24.95 -34.74
N GLY A 71 13.13 -24.44 -34.95
CA GLY A 71 13.71 -24.18 -36.27
C GLY A 71 12.90 -23.23 -37.16
N GLY A 72 12.04 -22.38 -36.58
CA GLY A 72 11.16 -21.47 -37.32
C GLY A 72 9.81 -22.04 -37.77
N ARG A 73 9.38 -23.20 -37.25
CA ARG A 73 8.06 -23.81 -37.53
C ARG A 73 6.88 -23.18 -36.76
N LEU A 74 7.16 -22.19 -35.92
CA LEU A 74 6.16 -21.47 -35.13
C LEU A 74 6.26 -20.00 -35.51
N ASP A 75 5.15 -19.41 -35.93
CA ASP A 75 5.08 -17.97 -36.10
C ASP A 75 4.73 -17.32 -34.75
N VAL A 76 5.52 -16.32 -34.37
CA VAL A 76 5.41 -15.65 -33.07
C VAL A 76 5.17 -14.17 -33.33
N GLU A 77 3.92 -13.75 -33.14
CA GLU A 77 3.54 -12.35 -33.21
C GLU A 77 3.66 -11.70 -31.83
N TYR A 78 4.34 -10.56 -31.79
CA TYR A 78 4.42 -9.72 -30.60
C TYR A 78 3.58 -8.47 -30.82
N SER A 79 2.51 -8.33 -30.05
CA SER A 79 1.76 -7.08 -29.97
C SER A 79 2.08 -6.33 -28.67
N LEU A 80 2.19 -5.02 -28.78
CA LEU A 80 2.10 -4.14 -27.62
C LEU A 80 0.64 -4.18 -27.16
N SER A 81 0.42 -4.40 -25.87
CA SER A 81 -0.91 -4.37 -25.26
C SER A 81 -1.70 -3.15 -25.74
N GLU A 82 -2.84 -3.36 -26.37
CA GLU A 82 -3.78 -2.27 -26.65
C GLU A 82 -4.41 -1.80 -25.33
N HIS A 83 -5.00 -0.61 -25.30
CA HIS A 83 -5.57 -0.01 -24.08
C HIS A 83 -6.69 -0.85 -23.43
N ASP A 84 -7.29 -1.78 -24.18
CA ASP A 84 -8.42 -2.61 -23.73
C ASP A 84 -7.98 -4.00 -23.22
N ASP A 85 -6.75 -4.43 -23.50
CA ASP A 85 -6.16 -5.61 -22.88
C ASP A 85 -5.87 -5.29 -21.40
N LYS A 86 -6.27 -6.17 -20.47
CA LYS A 86 -5.90 -6.10 -19.04
C LYS A 86 -4.66 -6.97 -18.78
N PRO A 87 -3.43 -6.50 -19.07
CA PRO A 87 -2.25 -7.31 -18.87
C PRO A 87 -2.06 -7.64 -17.38
N PRO A 88 -1.55 -8.83 -17.06
CA PRO A 88 -1.13 -9.15 -15.71
C PRO A 88 0.00 -8.21 -15.28
N SER A 89 0.15 -8.01 -13.99
CA SER A 89 1.17 -7.14 -13.42
C SER A 89 2.26 -7.97 -12.77
N LEU A 90 3.51 -7.72 -13.18
CA LEU A 90 4.69 -8.35 -12.59
C LEU A 90 5.44 -7.30 -11.76
N VAL A 91 5.47 -7.51 -10.44
CA VAL A 91 6.12 -6.61 -9.49
C VAL A 91 7.27 -7.33 -8.80
N TYR A 92 8.50 -6.86 -9.06
CA TYR A 92 9.68 -7.35 -8.34
C TYR A 92 9.81 -6.63 -7.00
N ARG A 93 9.72 -7.38 -5.90
CA ARG A 93 9.90 -6.87 -4.54
C ARG A 93 11.15 -7.46 -3.92
N SER A 94 11.94 -6.64 -3.23
CA SER A 94 13.07 -7.15 -2.46
C SER A 94 12.57 -7.97 -1.27
N ARG A 95 13.41 -8.88 -0.78
CA ARG A 95 13.12 -9.72 0.40
C ARG A 95 12.79 -8.90 1.67
N PHE A 96 13.17 -7.62 1.69
CA PHE A 96 12.86 -6.70 2.79
C PHE A 96 11.45 -6.12 2.69
N LEU A 97 11.00 -5.81 1.46
CA LEU A 97 9.70 -5.22 1.17
C LEU A 97 8.57 -6.25 1.05
N GLU A 98 8.89 -7.53 0.98
CA GLU A 98 7.93 -8.62 0.78
C GLU A 98 6.74 -8.58 1.77
N PRO A 99 6.93 -8.35 3.10
CA PRO A 99 5.79 -8.34 4.02
C PRO A 99 4.86 -7.16 3.82
N PHE A 100 5.40 -5.99 3.48
CA PHE A 100 4.61 -4.82 3.12
C PHE A 100 3.86 -5.05 1.81
N GLY A 101 4.51 -5.71 0.84
CA GLY A 101 3.88 -6.11 -0.41
C GLY A 101 2.69 -7.03 -0.20
N ARG A 102 2.78 -7.99 0.74
CA ARG A 102 1.64 -8.84 1.10
C ARG A 102 0.48 -8.06 1.71
N ILE A 103 0.75 -6.99 2.48
CA ILE A 103 -0.30 -6.09 2.99
C ILE A 103 -0.98 -5.34 1.84
N VAL A 104 -0.23 -4.93 0.82
CA VAL A 104 -0.81 -4.34 -0.40
C VAL A 104 -1.67 -5.36 -1.14
N ASP A 105 -1.12 -6.54 -1.42
CA ASP A 105 -1.80 -7.59 -2.19
C ASP A 105 -3.09 -8.08 -1.52
N SER A 106 -3.14 -8.02 -0.19
CA SER A 106 -4.33 -8.38 0.59
C SER A 106 -5.50 -7.40 0.39
N PHE A 107 -5.21 -6.15 0.01
CA PHE A 107 -6.23 -5.18 -0.37
C PHE A 107 -6.63 -5.34 -1.85
N GLY A 108 -5.63 -5.50 -2.72
CA GLY A 108 -5.81 -5.67 -4.15
C GLY A 108 -4.45 -5.68 -4.86
N TYR A 109 -4.35 -6.34 -6.01
CA TYR A 109 -3.09 -6.42 -6.74
C TYR A 109 -2.91 -5.18 -7.64
N PRO A 110 -1.71 -4.58 -7.73
CA PRO A 110 -1.53 -3.34 -8.48
C PRO A 110 -1.83 -3.56 -9.96
N SER A 111 -2.55 -2.62 -10.57
CA SER A 111 -2.79 -2.65 -12.01
C SER A 111 -1.54 -2.27 -12.80
N TYR A 112 -1.47 -2.68 -14.06
CA TYR A 112 -0.27 -2.54 -14.90
C TYR A 112 0.15 -1.07 -15.10
N ASN A 113 -0.82 -0.17 -15.13
CA ASN A 113 -0.61 1.27 -15.28
C ASN A 113 -0.55 2.03 -13.94
N GLU A 114 -0.57 1.34 -12.80
CA GLU A 114 -0.53 1.95 -11.47
C GLU A 114 0.86 1.87 -10.86
N ILE A 115 1.20 2.86 -10.04
CA ILE A 115 2.42 2.82 -9.22
C ILE A 115 2.22 1.83 -8.07
N ASP A 116 3.12 0.86 -7.91
CA ASP A 116 3.16 -0.01 -6.73
C ASP A 116 3.47 0.82 -5.47
N PRO A 117 2.54 0.88 -4.49
CA PRO A 117 2.70 1.67 -3.28
C PRO A 117 3.56 1.01 -2.20
N THR A 118 4.05 -0.22 -2.40
CA THR A 118 4.72 -1.02 -1.36
C THR A 118 5.79 -0.27 -0.56
N ILE A 119 6.64 0.52 -1.23
CA ILE A 119 7.69 1.30 -0.54
C ILE A 119 7.09 2.41 0.33
N PHE A 120 6.08 3.11 -0.19
CA PHE A 120 5.38 4.15 0.55
C PHE A 120 4.61 3.56 1.73
N VAL A 121 4.00 2.38 1.55
CA VAL A 121 3.37 1.61 2.64
C VAL A 121 4.38 1.31 3.74
N MET A 122 5.60 0.88 3.42
CA MET A 122 6.62 0.63 4.43
C MET A 122 6.88 1.87 5.30
N PHE A 123 7.11 3.03 4.68
CA PHE A 123 7.37 4.27 5.43
C PHE A 123 6.15 4.77 6.20
N SER A 124 4.98 4.79 5.57
CA SER A 124 3.73 5.21 6.21
C SER A 124 3.33 4.29 7.36
N PHE A 125 3.43 2.98 7.16
CA PHE A 125 3.14 1.99 8.19
C PHE A 125 4.07 2.16 9.38
N ALA A 126 5.38 2.33 9.14
CA ALA A 126 6.35 2.60 10.19
C ALA A 126 5.97 3.84 10.99
N LEU A 127 5.70 4.95 10.29
CA LEU A 127 5.41 6.24 10.90
C LEU A 127 4.12 6.21 11.72
N LEU A 128 3.02 5.68 11.16
CA LEU A 128 1.73 5.58 11.84
C LEU A 128 1.80 4.66 13.05
N PHE A 129 2.43 3.49 12.90
CA PHE A 129 2.63 2.55 14.00
C PHE A 129 3.46 3.18 15.13
N GLY A 130 4.55 3.88 14.78
CA GLY A 130 5.42 4.55 15.74
C GLY A 130 4.68 5.61 16.57
N PHE A 131 3.88 6.46 15.94
CA PHE A 131 3.11 7.47 16.67
C PHE A 131 1.99 6.88 17.53
N MET A 132 1.43 5.71 17.16
CA MET A 132 0.43 5.01 17.96
C MET A 132 1.03 4.25 19.15
N PHE A 133 2.21 3.66 18.99
CA PHE A 133 2.83 2.77 19.99
C PHE A 133 3.93 3.43 20.82
N GLY A 134 4.28 4.69 20.52
CA GLY A 134 5.55 5.33 20.87
C GLY A 134 6.02 5.19 22.32
N ASP A 135 6.74 4.11 22.60
CA ASP A 135 7.48 3.88 23.85
C ASP A 135 8.82 3.23 23.48
N MET A 136 9.92 3.81 23.98
CA MET A 136 11.26 3.36 23.63
C MET A 136 11.52 1.92 24.08
N GLY A 137 11.03 1.53 25.25
CA GLY A 137 11.22 0.21 25.83
C GLY A 137 10.40 -0.86 25.12
N HIS A 138 9.11 -0.61 24.87
CA HIS A 138 8.28 -1.53 24.09
C HIS A 138 8.78 -1.66 22.65
N GLY A 139 9.23 -0.56 22.04
CA GLY A 139 9.86 -0.55 20.72
C GLY A 139 11.13 -1.40 20.66
N LEU A 140 11.98 -1.38 21.71
CA LEU A 140 13.16 -2.25 21.81
C LEU A 140 12.79 -3.74 21.86
N ILE A 141 11.75 -4.11 22.63
CA ILE A 141 11.26 -5.49 22.70
C ILE A 141 10.75 -5.94 21.31
N LEU A 142 10.01 -5.07 20.62
CA LEU A 142 9.50 -5.36 19.27
C LEU A 142 10.63 -5.46 18.24
N PHE A 143 11.62 -4.58 18.31
CA PHE A 143 12.80 -4.60 17.44
C PHE A 143 13.65 -5.86 17.65
N ALA A 144 13.92 -6.21 18.91
CA ALA A 144 14.69 -7.40 19.27
C ALA A 144 13.99 -8.69 18.80
N SER A 145 12.67 -8.78 19.01
CA SER A 145 11.89 -9.94 18.53
C SER A 145 11.90 -10.04 17.00
N GLY A 146 11.76 -8.92 16.29
CA GLY A 146 11.90 -8.87 14.84
C GLY A 146 13.27 -9.31 14.33
N LEU A 147 14.35 -8.89 14.97
CA LEU A 147 15.72 -9.28 14.61
C LEU A 147 15.96 -10.78 14.82
N ILE A 148 15.50 -11.33 15.95
CA ILE A 148 15.58 -12.76 16.24
C ILE A 148 14.83 -13.55 15.16
N LEU A 149 13.60 -13.16 14.82
CA LEU A 149 12.82 -13.81 13.76
C LEU A 149 13.52 -13.74 12.40
N TYR A 150 14.13 -12.60 12.08
CA TYR A 150 14.85 -12.41 10.82
C TYR A 150 16.08 -13.34 10.68
N LEU A 151 16.84 -13.54 11.76
CA LEU A 151 18.01 -14.42 11.76
C LEU A 151 17.63 -15.90 11.70
N VAL A 152 16.50 -16.26 12.32
CA VAL A 152 16.05 -17.64 12.46
C VAL A 152 15.26 -18.11 11.24
N ARG A 153 14.74 -17.20 10.39
CA ARG A 153 13.83 -17.54 9.29
C ARG A 153 14.36 -18.53 8.27
N ASP A 154 15.68 -18.54 8.05
CA ASP A 154 16.34 -19.42 7.08
C ASP A 154 16.81 -20.74 7.70
N ARG A 155 16.67 -20.89 9.01
CA ARG A 155 17.23 -21.99 9.80
C ARG A 155 16.16 -22.96 10.32
N ILE A 156 14.90 -22.54 10.35
CA ILE A 156 13.79 -23.35 10.86
C ILE A 156 12.83 -23.70 9.72
N TYR A 157 12.66 -24.99 9.46
CA TYR A 157 11.56 -25.49 8.65
C TYR A 157 10.30 -25.56 9.52
N VAL A 158 9.34 -24.68 9.26
CA VAL A 158 8.09 -24.64 10.03
C VAL A 158 6.94 -25.18 9.20
N ASN A 159 6.24 -26.18 9.75
CA ASN A 159 5.10 -26.83 9.11
C ASN A 159 3.77 -26.07 9.34
N SER A 160 3.75 -25.09 10.25
CA SER A 160 2.58 -24.27 10.56
C SER A 160 2.55 -23.00 9.72
N ASP A 161 1.45 -22.79 9.00
CA ASP A 161 1.22 -21.57 8.22
C ASP A 161 1.25 -20.31 9.08
N MET A 162 0.69 -20.35 10.30
CA MET A 162 0.68 -19.21 11.22
C MET A 162 2.09 -18.75 11.57
N ILE A 163 2.97 -19.68 11.95
CA ILE A 163 4.35 -19.34 12.29
C ILE A 163 5.09 -18.85 11.05
N ARG A 164 4.80 -19.43 9.87
CA ARG A 164 5.36 -18.97 8.60
C ARG A 164 4.96 -17.52 8.27
N TYR A 165 3.73 -17.11 8.58
CA TYR A 165 3.28 -15.72 8.44
C TYR A 165 4.04 -14.80 9.39
N VAL A 166 4.17 -15.16 10.67
CA VAL A 166 4.93 -14.37 11.66
C VAL A 166 6.41 -14.24 11.26
N LEU A 167 7.02 -15.34 10.81
CA LEU A 167 8.42 -15.40 10.38
C LEU A 167 8.67 -14.57 9.11
N SER A 168 7.74 -14.66 8.15
CA SER A 168 7.75 -13.81 6.95
C SER A 168 7.64 -12.34 7.33
N GLY A 169 6.82 -12.01 8.34
CA GLY A 169 6.61 -10.66 8.85
C GLY A 169 7.81 -10.05 9.60
N SER A 170 8.92 -10.76 9.79
CA SER A 170 10.08 -10.30 10.58
C SER A 170 10.57 -8.88 10.26
N THR A 171 10.59 -8.48 8.98
CA THR A 171 11.02 -7.11 8.62
C THR A 171 10.02 -6.04 9.04
N LEU A 172 8.72 -6.38 9.12
CA LEU A 172 7.69 -5.48 9.66
C LEU A 172 7.94 -5.21 11.14
N TYR A 173 8.21 -6.25 11.94
CA TYR A 173 8.55 -6.09 13.36
C TYR A 173 9.79 -5.20 13.57
N ILE A 174 10.82 -5.38 12.74
CA ILE A 174 12.04 -4.56 12.80
C ILE A 174 11.73 -3.09 12.52
N VAL A 175 11.01 -2.81 11.42
CA VAL A 175 10.69 -1.44 11.00
C VAL A 175 9.76 -0.75 12.00
N CYS A 176 8.73 -1.45 12.48
CA CYS A 176 7.82 -0.95 13.51
C CYS A 176 8.51 -0.73 14.86
N GLY A 177 9.39 -1.64 15.27
CA GLY A 177 10.20 -1.51 16.48
C GLY A 177 11.13 -0.31 16.42
N LEU A 178 11.84 -0.14 15.30
CA LEU A 178 12.71 1.02 15.08
C LEU A 178 11.92 2.34 15.11
N SER A 179 10.76 2.38 14.46
CA SER A 179 9.91 3.57 14.48
C SER A 179 9.35 3.88 15.87
N SER A 180 8.95 2.86 16.63
CA SER A 180 8.50 3.03 18.02
C SER A 180 9.62 3.53 18.93
N ILE A 181 10.87 3.07 18.74
CA ILE A 181 12.04 3.62 19.46
C ILE A 181 12.20 5.11 19.17
N LEU A 182 12.13 5.51 17.89
CA LEU A 182 12.24 6.92 17.49
C LEU A 182 11.09 7.76 18.08
N CYS A 183 9.86 7.25 18.03
CA CYS A 183 8.70 7.95 18.58
C CYS A 183 8.70 7.99 20.12
N GLY A 184 9.15 6.93 20.78
CA GLY A 184 9.32 6.87 22.22
C GLY A 184 10.38 7.86 22.72
N ILE A 185 11.45 8.06 21.93
CA ILE A 185 12.41 9.16 22.15
C ILE A 185 11.74 10.52 21.98
N LEU A 186 10.90 10.70 20.96
CA LEU A 186 10.14 11.94 20.74
C LEU A 186 9.15 12.21 21.88
N PHE A 187 8.54 11.19 22.49
CA PHE A 187 7.63 11.36 23.62
C PHE A 187 8.36 11.42 24.98
N GLY A 188 9.59 10.91 25.05
CA GLY A 188 10.38 10.84 26.27
C GLY A 188 9.91 9.74 27.23
N GLU A 189 9.34 8.66 26.68
CA GLU A 189 8.80 7.52 27.45
C GLU A 189 9.65 6.25 27.25
N PHE A 190 9.97 5.58 28.36
CA PHE A 190 10.61 4.27 28.39
C PHE A 190 9.95 3.37 29.42
N LEU A 191 9.23 2.34 28.95
CA LEU A 191 8.45 1.45 29.80
C LEU A 191 7.60 2.25 30.80
N GLY A 192 6.95 3.32 30.33
CA GLY A 192 6.18 4.30 31.13
C GLY A 192 6.98 5.23 32.08
N TYR A 193 8.27 5.00 32.29
CA TYR A 193 9.12 5.94 33.01
C TYR A 193 9.47 7.15 32.13
N ARG A 194 9.61 8.33 32.76
CA ARG A 194 10.06 9.53 32.06
C ARG A 194 11.58 9.52 31.92
N ILE A 195 12.07 9.56 30.69
CA ILE A 195 13.51 9.71 30.45
C ILE A 195 13.87 11.19 30.59
N GLY A 196 14.45 11.59 31.72
CA GLY A 196 14.95 12.96 31.94
C GLY A 196 16.30 13.28 31.27
N ILE A 197 16.93 12.29 30.63
CA ILE A 197 18.32 12.36 30.15
C ILE A 197 18.46 12.96 28.75
N LEU A 198 17.40 12.99 27.95
CA LEU A 198 17.46 13.57 26.61
C LEU A 198 16.99 15.03 26.64
N SER A 199 17.91 15.97 26.87
CA SER A 199 17.66 17.42 26.76
C SER A 199 17.51 17.91 25.31
N PHE A 200 16.89 17.10 24.45
CA PHE A 200 16.60 17.48 23.07
C PHE A 200 15.27 18.22 23.04
N LYS A 201 15.26 19.48 22.62
CA LYS A 201 14.02 20.25 22.44
C LYS A 201 13.78 20.43 20.94
N LEU A 202 12.89 19.63 20.37
CA LEU A 202 12.46 19.79 18.98
C LEU A 202 11.13 20.51 18.96
N THR A 203 11.16 21.79 18.59
CA THR A 203 9.95 22.57 18.38
C THR A 203 9.67 22.66 16.89
N ILE A 204 8.51 22.14 16.46
CA ILE A 204 8.01 22.38 15.11
C ILE A 204 7.63 23.87 15.03
N PRO A 205 8.19 24.63 14.08
CA PRO A 205 7.98 26.08 14.00
C PRO A 205 6.49 26.45 13.80
N PRO A 206 6.12 27.73 14.01
CA PRO A 206 4.78 28.22 13.69
C PRO A 206 4.41 27.86 12.24
N PRO A 207 3.18 27.44 11.95
CA PRO A 207 1.96 27.57 12.78
C PRO A 207 1.64 26.35 13.69
N PHE A 208 2.42 25.27 13.64
CA PHE A 208 2.08 24.02 14.35
C PHE A 208 2.41 24.07 15.85
N ASN A 209 3.54 24.71 16.21
CA ASN A 209 4.00 24.96 17.59
C ASN A 209 3.87 23.74 18.53
N ILE A 210 4.43 22.61 18.10
CA ILE A 210 4.51 21.36 18.88
C ILE A 210 5.93 21.27 19.41
N SER A 211 6.10 21.17 20.73
CA SER A 211 7.42 21.02 21.36
C SER A 211 7.59 19.61 21.92
N PHE A 212 8.55 18.87 21.36
CA PHE A 212 9.02 17.59 21.88
C PHE A 212 10.21 17.81 22.85
N PRO A 213 10.41 16.90 23.83
CA PRO A 213 9.56 15.78 24.17
C PRO A 213 8.36 16.17 25.02
N PHE A 214 7.24 15.49 24.80
CA PHE A 214 6.07 15.58 25.65
C PHE A 214 5.44 14.21 25.80
N LYS A 215 4.91 13.93 26.99
CA LYS A 215 4.12 12.72 27.21
C LYS A 215 2.73 12.89 26.59
N PRO A 216 2.22 11.89 25.86
CA PRO A 216 0.85 11.89 25.35
C PRO A 216 -0.20 12.21 26.44
N LEU A 217 0.03 11.69 27.65
CA LEU A 217 -0.84 11.90 28.81
C LEU A 217 -0.83 13.35 29.34
N ASP A 218 0.34 13.99 29.36
CA ASP A 218 0.51 15.34 29.94
C ASP A 218 -0.05 16.43 29.01
N SER A 219 -0.12 16.17 27.70
CA SER A 219 -0.62 17.16 26.72
C SER A 219 -1.45 16.53 25.59
N PRO A 220 -2.71 16.11 25.88
CA PRO A 220 -3.60 15.55 24.88
C PRO A 220 -3.84 16.47 23.67
N ILE A 221 -3.82 17.79 23.88
CA ILE A 221 -3.98 18.79 22.82
C ILE A 221 -2.80 18.75 21.82
N ALA A 222 -1.58 18.45 22.29
CA ALA A 222 -0.42 18.32 21.42
C ALA A 222 -0.51 17.01 20.59
N MET A 223 -1.00 15.92 21.19
CA MET A 223 -1.34 14.69 20.46
C MET A 223 -2.42 14.91 19.41
N PHE A 224 -3.47 15.67 19.74
CA PHE A 224 -4.52 16.04 18.78
C PHE A 224 -3.94 16.76 17.56
N LYS A 225 -3.14 17.81 17.79
CA LYS A 225 -2.45 18.54 16.71
C LYS A 225 -1.54 17.63 15.88
N LEU A 226 -0.77 16.77 16.54
CA LEU A 226 0.12 15.81 15.87
C LEU A 226 -0.67 14.83 15.01
N SER A 227 -1.76 14.27 15.52
CA SER A 227 -2.59 13.31 14.78
C SER A 227 -3.20 13.92 13.51
N ILE A 228 -3.67 15.17 13.57
CA ILE A 228 -4.16 15.90 12.40
C ILE A 228 -3.03 16.20 11.43
N LEU A 229 -1.85 16.61 11.92
CA LEU A 229 -0.69 16.88 11.07
C LEU A 229 -0.19 15.62 10.35
N VAL A 230 -0.07 14.50 11.05
CA VAL A 230 0.34 13.22 10.48
C VAL A 230 -0.69 12.74 9.46
N GLY A 231 -1.98 12.82 9.79
CA GLY A 231 -3.07 12.50 8.87
C GLY A 231 -3.05 13.39 7.63
N ALA A 232 -2.79 14.68 7.83
CA ALA A 232 -2.66 15.65 6.76
C ALA A 232 -1.54 15.29 5.78
N VAL A 233 -0.32 15.05 6.29
CA VAL A 233 0.82 14.66 5.46
C VAL A 233 0.55 13.33 4.75
N HIS A 234 -0.07 12.37 5.45
CA HIS A 234 -0.35 11.06 4.87
C HIS A 234 -1.41 11.14 3.76
N VAL A 235 -2.55 11.80 3.97
CA VAL A 235 -3.58 12.01 2.93
C VAL A 235 -3.02 12.78 1.74
N LEU A 236 -2.23 13.83 1.99
CA LEU A 236 -1.59 14.62 0.93
C LEU A 236 -0.65 13.75 0.07
N SER A 237 0.11 12.86 0.70
CA SER A 237 0.97 11.91 -0.02
C SER A 237 0.16 10.99 -0.95
N GLY A 238 -1.04 10.56 -0.51
CA GLY A 238 -1.94 9.73 -1.32
C GLY A 238 -2.47 10.48 -2.53
N ILE A 239 -2.94 11.72 -2.36
CA ILE A 239 -3.42 12.55 -3.48
C ILE A 239 -2.28 12.86 -4.46
N THR A 240 -1.05 13.02 -3.96
CA THR A 240 0.13 13.22 -4.80
C THR A 240 0.45 11.97 -5.64
N LEU A 241 0.28 10.78 -5.08
CA LEU A 241 0.39 9.52 -5.85
C LEU A 241 -0.70 9.40 -6.92
N ASN A 242 -1.93 9.86 -6.62
CA ASN A 242 -3.00 9.93 -7.62
C ASN A 242 -2.63 10.87 -8.78
N LEU A 243 -2.10 12.05 -8.47
CA LEU A 243 -1.57 12.97 -9.48
C LEU A 243 -0.50 12.30 -10.36
N ALA A 244 0.43 11.58 -9.75
CA ALA A 244 1.48 10.86 -10.47
C ALA A 244 0.90 9.76 -11.39
N ASN A 245 -0.12 9.01 -10.95
CA ASN A 245 -0.82 8.01 -11.75
C ASN A 245 -1.53 8.65 -12.96
N LYS A 246 -2.28 9.74 -12.77
CA LYS A 246 -2.99 10.43 -13.87
C LYS A 246 -2.04 11.06 -14.90
N ILE A 247 -0.95 11.68 -14.44
CA ILE A 247 0.08 12.22 -15.34
C ILE A 247 0.72 11.09 -16.15
N LEU A 248 0.94 9.93 -15.53
CA LEU A 248 1.50 8.77 -16.20
C LEU A 248 0.57 8.22 -17.29
N ASN A 249 -0.73 8.15 -17.00
CA ASN A 249 -1.76 7.71 -17.95
C ASN A 249 -2.08 8.74 -19.04
N ARG A 250 -1.43 9.92 -19.01
CA ARG A 250 -1.65 11.05 -19.93
C ARG A 250 -3.06 11.67 -19.83
N GLU A 251 -3.73 11.48 -18.69
CA GLU A 251 -5.06 12.04 -18.38
C GLU A 251 -4.94 13.47 -17.80
N TYR A 252 -4.38 14.40 -18.57
CA TYR A 252 -4.04 15.75 -18.06
C TYR A 252 -5.25 16.58 -17.64
N MET A 253 -6.39 16.42 -18.32
CA MET A 253 -7.62 17.16 -17.99
C MET A 253 -8.17 16.72 -16.64
N GLU A 254 -8.21 15.41 -16.39
CA GLU A 254 -8.64 14.87 -15.10
C GLU A 254 -7.67 15.22 -13.98
N ALA A 255 -6.36 15.23 -14.27
CA ALA A 255 -5.34 15.67 -13.30
C ALA A 255 -5.52 17.13 -12.85
N LEU A 256 -5.94 18.02 -13.76
CA LEU A 256 -6.18 19.44 -13.44
C LEU A 256 -7.47 19.65 -12.66
N ILE A 257 -8.49 18.82 -12.89
CA ILE A 257 -9.81 18.98 -12.28
C ILE A 257 -9.88 18.32 -10.90
N GLU A 258 -9.19 17.21 -10.70
CA GLU A 258 -9.34 16.41 -9.48
C GLU A 258 -8.13 16.56 -8.52
N PRO A 259 -6.95 15.94 -8.73
CA PRO A 259 -5.91 15.89 -7.71
C PRO A 259 -5.25 17.25 -7.41
N ILE A 260 -5.03 18.12 -8.40
CA ILE A 260 -4.34 19.41 -8.17
C ILE A 260 -5.18 20.34 -7.26
N PRO A 261 -6.48 20.59 -7.56
CA PRO A 261 -7.32 21.38 -6.67
C PRO A 261 -7.46 20.76 -5.28
N TRP A 262 -7.56 19.42 -5.17
CA TRP A 262 -7.60 18.73 -3.89
C TRP A 262 -6.35 19.00 -3.03
N ILE A 263 -5.15 18.96 -3.63
CA ILE A 263 -3.89 19.30 -2.95
C ILE A 263 -3.93 20.73 -2.42
N CYS A 264 -4.31 21.70 -3.26
CA CYS A 264 -4.40 23.11 -2.87
C CYS A 264 -5.41 23.32 -1.73
N MET A 265 -6.60 22.74 -1.86
CA MET A 265 -7.66 22.82 -0.86
C MET A 265 -7.23 22.25 0.47
N TYR A 266 -6.62 21.06 0.46
CA TYR A 266 -6.22 20.39 1.69
C TYR A 266 -5.13 21.18 2.42
N ILE A 267 -4.10 21.65 1.70
CA ILE A 267 -3.05 22.52 2.25
C ILE A 267 -3.67 23.82 2.80
N GLY A 268 -4.60 24.42 2.08
CA GLY A 268 -5.30 25.64 2.50
C GLY A 268 -6.07 25.45 3.81
N VAL A 269 -6.84 24.37 3.93
CA VAL A 269 -7.62 24.07 5.14
C VAL A 269 -6.70 23.83 6.33
N ILE A 270 -5.62 23.05 6.16
CA ILE A 270 -4.65 22.78 7.22
C ILE A 270 -3.96 24.08 7.66
N TYR A 271 -3.47 24.88 6.70
CA TYR A 271 -2.80 26.13 7.02
C TYR A 271 -3.69 27.09 7.83
N ASN A 272 -4.95 27.26 7.42
CA ASN A 272 -5.88 28.12 8.13
C ASN A 272 -6.21 27.57 9.53
N LEU A 273 -6.38 26.25 9.67
CA LEU A 273 -6.63 25.59 10.95
C LEU A 273 -5.49 25.79 11.96
N PHE A 274 -4.24 25.76 11.51
CA PHE A 274 -3.11 25.94 12.42
C PHE A 274 -2.77 27.41 12.68
N CYS A 275 -2.93 28.31 11.70
CA CYS A 275 -2.58 29.73 11.86
C CYS A 275 -3.68 30.52 12.60
N PHE A 276 -4.94 30.33 12.19
CA PHE A 276 -6.09 31.08 12.70
C PHE A 276 -6.98 30.26 13.64
N LYS A 277 -6.62 29.01 13.97
CA LYS A 277 -7.42 28.12 14.83
C LYS A 277 -8.85 27.98 14.29
N LEU A 278 -9.87 27.99 15.16
CA LEU A 278 -11.29 27.92 14.79
C LEU A 278 -11.95 29.31 14.68
N ASP A 279 -11.16 30.39 14.52
CA ASP A 279 -11.70 31.75 14.41
C ASP A 279 -12.18 32.04 12.99
N PHE A 280 -13.44 31.68 12.69
CA PHE A 280 -14.04 31.82 11.36
C PHE A 280 -13.98 33.24 10.78
N ALA A 281 -14.01 34.28 11.63
CA ALA A 281 -13.86 35.66 11.18
C ALA A 281 -12.46 35.93 10.59
N ALA A 282 -11.41 35.40 11.22
CA ALA A 282 -10.03 35.54 10.73
C ALA A 282 -9.79 34.72 9.47
N TRP A 283 -10.46 33.57 9.33
CA TRP A 283 -10.43 32.77 8.11
C TRP A 283 -10.98 33.54 6.91
N ILE A 284 -12.16 34.16 7.07
CA ILE A 284 -12.80 34.94 6.00
C ILE A 284 -11.98 36.17 5.64
N ALA A 285 -11.30 36.80 6.60
CA ALA A 285 -10.43 37.95 6.33
C ALA A 285 -9.13 37.58 5.59
N SER A 286 -8.73 36.30 5.61
CA SER A 286 -7.45 35.87 5.04
C SER A 286 -7.52 35.69 3.51
N PRO A 287 -6.59 36.30 2.73
CA PRO A 287 -6.49 36.03 1.29
C PRO A 287 -6.23 34.56 0.96
N THR A 288 -5.62 33.82 1.89
CA THR A 288 -5.30 32.41 1.76
C THR A 288 -6.53 31.52 1.62
N LEU A 289 -7.65 31.86 2.27
CA LEU A 289 -8.89 31.10 2.14
C LEU A 289 -9.45 31.17 0.71
N TYR A 290 -9.44 32.34 0.10
CA TYR A 290 -9.97 32.52 -1.25
C TYR A 290 -9.12 31.79 -2.30
N ILE A 291 -7.80 31.90 -2.21
CA ILE A 291 -6.88 31.34 -3.21
C ILE A 291 -6.70 29.83 -3.04
N LEU A 292 -6.55 29.34 -1.80
CA LEU A 292 -6.23 27.94 -1.56
C LEU A 292 -7.45 27.07 -1.29
N VAL A 293 -8.60 27.63 -0.89
CA VAL A 293 -9.80 26.83 -0.58
C VAL A 293 -10.90 27.10 -1.58
N ILE A 294 -11.39 28.35 -1.69
CA ILE A 294 -12.56 28.66 -2.53
C ILE A 294 -12.25 28.45 -4.02
N LEU A 295 -11.13 28.98 -4.51
CA LEU A 295 -10.78 28.86 -5.94
C LEU A 295 -10.64 27.39 -6.38
N PRO A 296 -9.89 26.51 -5.67
CA PRO A 296 -9.84 25.09 -5.99
C PRO A 296 -11.20 24.40 -5.94
N VAL A 297 -12.04 24.71 -4.94
CA VAL A 297 -13.41 24.18 -4.86
C VAL A 297 -14.24 24.58 -6.07
N CYS A 298 -14.15 25.84 -6.51
CA CYS A 298 -14.84 26.31 -7.70
C CYS A 298 -14.33 25.62 -8.98
N VAL A 299 -13.01 25.47 -9.12
CA VAL A 299 -12.40 24.77 -10.27
C VAL A 299 -12.86 23.31 -10.31
N MET A 300 -12.88 22.61 -9.18
CA MET A 300 -13.38 21.24 -9.09
C MET A 300 -14.84 21.14 -9.45
N LEU A 301 -15.68 21.99 -8.87
CA LEU A 301 -17.13 21.96 -9.09
C LEU A 301 -17.47 22.22 -10.55
N LEU A 302 -16.88 23.25 -11.16
CA LEU A 302 -17.08 23.56 -12.57
C LEU A 302 -16.51 22.48 -13.49
N GLY A 303 -15.33 21.94 -13.16
CA GLY A 303 -14.69 20.87 -13.93
C GLY A 303 -15.51 19.57 -13.92
N LYS A 304 -15.97 19.11 -12.75
CA LYS A 304 -16.82 17.91 -12.63
C LYS A 304 -18.19 18.11 -13.28
N LEU A 305 -18.80 19.29 -13.15
CA LEU A 305 -20.06 19.60 -13.81
C LEU A 305 -19.93 19.62 -15.34
N TYR A 306 -18.78 20.06 -15.87
CA TYR A 306 -18.52 20.07 -17.31
C TYR A 306 -18.35 18.66 -17.88
N MET A 307 -17.60 17.78 -17.18
CA MET A 307 -17.32 16.42 -17.65
C MET A 307 -18.52 15.48 -17.49
N GLU A 308 -19.18 15.50 -16.33
CA GLU A 308 -20.12 14.44 -15.91
C GLU A 308 -21.51 15.00 -15.50
N ARG A 309 -21.73 16.31 -15.66
CA ARG A 309 -23.00 16.99 -15.33
C ARG A 309 -23.49 16.66 -13.91
N LEU A 310 -24.66 16.05 -13.77
CA LEU A 310 -25.30 15.77 -12.49
C LEU A 310 -24.54 14.73 -11.67
N GLU A 311 -23.93 13.74 -12.32
CA GLU A 311 -23.12 12.72 -11.63
C GLU A 311 -21.87 13.35 -11.00
N GLY A 312 -21.24 14.30 -11.71
CA GLY A 312 -20.08 15.03 -11.21
C GLY A 312 -20.36 15.84 -9.93
N LEU A 313 -21.59 16.34 -9.75
CA LEU A 313 -22.00 17.05 -8.54
C LEU A 313 -22.13 16.08 -7.35
N ILE A 314 -22.69 14.90 -7.56
CA ILE A 314 -22.80 13.86 -6.53
C ILE A 314 -21.39 13.43 -6.09
N GLN A 315 -20.52 13.11 -7.05
CA GLN A 315 -19.14 12.72 -6.76
C GLN A 315 -18.36 13.82 -6.02
N PHE A 316 -18.62 15.10 -6.33
CA PHE A 316 -18.00 16.21 -5.62
C PHE A 316 -18.39 16.22 -4.13
N PHE A 317 -19.68 16.11 -3.81
CA PHE A 317 -20.14 16.08 -2.42
C PHE A 317 -19.66 14.84 -1.66
N GLU A 318 -19.67 13.68 -2.31
CA GLU A 318 -19.13 12.45 -1.73
C GLU A 318 -17.64 12.60 -1.40
N ALA A 319 -16.85 13.18 -2.31
CA ALA A 319 -15.43 13.40 -2.10
C ALA A 319 -15.14 14.41 -0.97
N MET A 320 -15.98 15.45 -0.82
CA MET A 320 -15.93 16.39 0.31
C MET A 320 -16.18 15.71 1.65
N ILE A 321 -17.26 14.94 1.77
CA ILE A 321 -17.61 14.20 2.99
C ILE A 321 -16.52 13.17 3.31
N SER A 322 -16.05 12.44 2.29
CA SER A 322 -14.97 11.46 2.41
C SER A 322 -13.69 12.09 2.97
N THR A 323 -13.30 13.28 2.52
CA THR A 323 -12.05 13.90 2.97
C THR A 323 -12.11 14.39 4.41
N VAL A 324 -13.26 14.89 4.85
CA VAL A 324 -13.49 15.22 6.27
C VAL A 324 -13.46 13.95 7.11
N SER A 325 -14.21 12.91 6.71
CA SER A 325 -14.28 11.62 7.39
C SER A 325 -12.91 10.95 7.53
N ASN A 326 -12.12 10.94 6.46
CA ASN A 326 -10.78 10.37 6.44
C ASN A 326 -9.83 11.15 7.34
N THR A 327 -9.93 12.49 7.39
CA THR A 327 -9.09 13.31 8.28
C THR A 327 -9.42 13.07 9.76
N VAL A 328 -10.71 13.04 10.10
CA VAL A 328 -11.16 12.75 11.48
C VAL A 328 -10.74 11.35 11.92
N SER A 329 -10.68 10.38 11.01
CA SER A 329 -10.24 9.03 11.31
C SER A 329 -8.79 8.94 11.83
N TYR A 330 -7.93 9.92 11.57
CA TYR A 330 -6.57 9.96 12.12
C TYR A 330 -6.51 10.28 13.61
N LEU A 331 -7.60 10.74 14.22
CA LEU A 331 -7.69 10.87 15.69
C LEU A 331 -7.49 9.53 16.41
N ARG A 332 -7.61 8.40 15.70
CA ARG A 332 -7.21 7.08 16.21
C ARG A 332 -5.75 7.05 16.66
N ILE A 333 -4.85 7.81 16.03
CA ILE A 333 -3.45 7.91 16.45
C ILE A 333 -3.37 8.40 17.89
N MET A 334 -4.06 9.51 18.19
CA MET A 334 -4.14 10.06 19.54
C MET A 334 -4.80 9.09 20.51
N ALA A 335 -5.94 8.48 20.13
CA ALA A 335 -6.67 7.59 21.02
C ALA A 335 -5.84 6.35 21.45
N LEU A 336 -5.16 5.72 20.49
CA LEU A 336 -4.33 4.53 20.75
C LEU A 336 -3.05 4.88 21.51
N SER A 337 -2.40 6.00 21.16
CA SER A 337 -1.22 6.47 21.90
C SER A 337 -1.55 6.78 23.36
N LEU A 338 -2.68 7.46 23.61
CA LEU A 338 -3.11 7.78 24.96
C LEU A 338 -3.49 6.51 25.74
N SER A 339 -4.22 5.58 25.11
CA SER A 339 -4.55 4.28 25.71
C SER A 339 -3.29 3.50 26.10
N HIS A 340 -2.30 3.46 25.19
CA HIS A 340 -1.03 2.79 25.41
C HIS A 340 -0.27 3.38 26.60
N SER A 341 -0.12 4.70 26.66
CA SER A 341 0.54 5.37 27.78
C SER A 341 -0.22 5.13 29.10
N ILE A 342 -1.56 5.18 29.10
CA ILE A 342 -2.38 4.92 30.29
C ILE A 342 -2.22 3.47 30.78
N LEU A 343 -2.34 2.49 29.88
CA LEU A 343 -2.25 1.07 30.24
C LEU A 343 -0.87 0.74 30.80
N THR A 344 0.19 1.25 30.16
CA THR A 344 1.57 1.09 30.63
C THR A 344 1.74 1.68 32.03
N HIS A 345 1.22 2.89 32.27
CA HIS A 345 1.27 3.52 33.59
C HIS A 345 0.56 2.69 34.67
N ILE A 346 -0.65 2.19 34.39
CA ILE A 346 -1.42 1.36 35.34
C ILE A 346 -0.66 0.07 35.70
N ILE A 347 -0.06 -0.61 34.71
CA ILE A 347 0.65 -1.86 34.94
C ILE A 347 1.89 -1.66 35.83
N LEU A 348 2.59 -0.53 35.68
CA LEU A 348 3.72 -0.18 36.54
C LEU A 348 3.29 0.07 38.00
N GLU A 349 2.17 0.76 38.19
CA GLU A 349 1.60 1.01 39.52
C GLU A 349 1.17 -0.30 40.20
N LEU A 350 0.47 -1.18 39.48
CA LEU A 350 0.07 -2.50 39.97
C LEU A 350 1.29 -3.39 40.30
N GLY A 351 2.37 -3.25 39.53
CA GLY A 351 3.63 -3.96 39.71
C GLY A 351 4.51 -3.45 40.86
N GLY A 352 4.04 -2.48 41.63
CA GLY A 352 4.78 -1.86 42.74
C GLY A 352 6.06 -1.14 42.30
N GLY A 353 6.15 -0.74 41.02
CA GLY A 353 7.35 -0.11 40.46
C GLY A 353 8.58 -1.03 40.35
N SER A 354 8.42 -2.34 40.55
CA SER A 354 9.52 -3.30 40.41
C SER A 354 9.89 -3.50 38.93
N LEU A 355 11.19 -3.58 38.64
CA LEU A 355 11.68 -3.79 37.27
C LEU A 355 11.18 -5.10 36.65
N ALA A 356 11.01 -6.14 37.47
CA ALA A 356 10.50 -7.43 37.03
C ALA A 356 9.03 -7.34 36.59
N ALA A 357 8.18 -6.65 37.37
CA ALA A 357 6.78 -6.44 36.99
C ALA A 357 6.66 -5.53 35.75
N ALA A 358 7.53 -4.52 35.63
CA ALA A 358 7.59 -3.68 34.43
C ALA A 358 7.93 -4.50 33.17
N LEU A 359 8.86 -5.45 33.26
CA LEU A 359 9.25 -6.29 32.12
C LEU A 359 8.12 -7.26 31.70
N ILE A 360 7.47 -7.90 32.67
CA ILE A 360 6.34 -8.81 32.41
C ILE A 360 5.17 -8.02 31.81
N GLY A 361 4.89 -6.85 32.41
CA GLY A 361 3.90 -5.90 31.93
C GLY A 361 4.16 -5.46 30.49
N ALA A 362 5.42 -5.14 30.18
CA ALA A 362 5.81 -4.71 28.85
C ALA A 362 5.58 -5.78 27.78
N ILE A 363 5.87 -7.04 28.09
CA ILE A 363 5.59 -8.16 27.18
C ILE A 363 4.09 -8.29 26.94
N LEU A 364 3.28 -8.19 28.00
CA LEU A 364 1.82 -8.26 27.90
C LEU A 364 1.25 -7.13 27.03
N VAL A 365 1.70 -5.89 27.26
CA VAL A 365 1.27 -4.72 26.49
C VAL A 365 1.66 -4.85 25.01
N VAL A 366 2.90 -5.25 24.73
CA VAL A 366 3.38 -5.45 23.35
C VAL A 366 2.51 -6.46 22.60
N ILE A 367 2.13 -7.56 23.24
CA ILE A 367 1.30 -8.60 22.60
C ILE A 367 -0.14 -8.09 22.40
N LEU A 368 -0.76 -7.51 23.43
CA LEU A 368 -2.16 -7.09 23.39
C LEU A 368 -2.38 -5.89 22.48
N GLU A 369 -1.60 -4.83 22.68
CA GLU A 369 -1.79 -3.56 21.96
C GLU A 369 -1.05 -3.53 20.63
N GLY A 370 0.06 -4.26 20.49
CA GLY A 370 0.79 -4.34 19.22
C GLY A 370 -0.10 -4.85 18.08
N LEU A 371 -0.94 -5.86 18.35
CA LEU A 371 -1.93 -6.36 17.37
C LEU A 371 -3.03 -5.33 17.08
N MET A 372 -3.57 -4.68 18.11
CA MET A 372 -4.62 -3.65 17.93
C MET A 372 -4.10 -2.48 17.08
N ILE A 373 -2.88 -2.00 17.37
CA ILE A 373 -2.24 -0.92 16.63
C ILE A 373 -1.94 -1.35 15.20
N PHE A 374 -1.50 -2.60 14.98
CA PHE A 374 -1.32 -3.16 13.64
C PHE A 374 -2.62 -3.12 12.82
N ILE A 375 -3.75 -3.53 13.39
CA ILE A 375 -5.06 -3.51 12.72
C ILE A 375 -5.48 -2.07 12.38
N HIS A 376 -5.35 -1.15 13.33
CA HIS A 376 -5.72 0.25 13.10
C HIS A 376 -4.79 0.96 12.10
N THR A 377 -3.50 0.63 12.09
CA THR A 377 -2.53 1.14 11.10
C THR A 377 -2.89 0.64 9.70
N THR A 378 -3.18 -0.65 9.58
CA THR A 378 -3.62 -1.26 8.32
C THR A 378 -4.92 -0.61 7.82
N ARG A 379 -5.87 -0.35 8.72
CA ARG A 379 -7.11 0.35 8.39
C ARG A 379 -6.85 1.73 7.79
N LEU A 380 -6.00 2.55 8.44
CA LEU A 380 -5.62 3.88 7.93
C LEU A 380 -4.99 3.83 6.53
N ILE A 381 -4.22 2.78 6.24
CA ILE A 381 -3.59 2.60 4.94
C ILE A 381 -4.63 2.17 3.89
N TRP A 382 -5.46 1.17 4.20
CA TRP A 382 -6.39 0.58 3.23
C TRP A 382 -7.59 1.47 2.90
N VAL A 383 -8.16 2.16 3.89
CA VAL A 383 -9.41 2.88 3.65
C VAL A 383 -9.17 4.37 3.52
N GLU A 384 -8.32 4.95 4.37
CA GLU A 384 -8.12 6.40 4.35
C GLU A 384 -7.09 6.83 3.28
N TRP A 385 -6.08 6.01 2.99
CA TRP A 385 -4.99 6.35 2.08
C TRP A 385 -5.08 5.70 0.69
N PHE A 386 -5.29 4.38 0.58
CA PHE A 386 -5.45 3.70 -0.71
C PHE A 386 -6.65 4.19 -1.51
N SER A 387 -7.77 4.53 -0.84
CA SER A 387 -8.96 5.10 -1.50
C SER A 387 -8.67 6.39 -2.28
N LYS A 388 -7.51 7.04 -2.09
CA LYS A 388 -7.15 8.26 -2.80
C LYS A 388 -6.44 8.02 -4.13
N PHE A 389 -5.82 6.86 -4.36
CA PHE A 389 -4.98 6.65 -5.55
C PHE A 389 -4.90 5.21 -6.07
N TYR A 390 -5.31 4.21 -5.30
CA TYR A 390 -5.06 2.80 -5.58
C TYR A 390 -6.37 2.08 -5.92
N ARG A 391 -6.52 1.62 -7.17
CA ARG A 391 -7.70 0.84 -7.58
C ARG A 391 -7.56 -0.63 -7.21
N GLY A 392 -6.36 -1.20 -7.39
CA GLY A 392 -6.08 -2.57 -6.94
C GLY A 392 -6.77 -3.68 -7.74
N ASP A 393 -7.27 -3.36 -8.95
CA ASP A 393 -7.97 -4.28 -9.86
C ASP A 393 -7.02 -5.11 -10.75
N GLY A 394 -5.73 -5.17 -10.40
CA GLY A 394 -4.71 -5.83 -11.20
C GLY A 394 -4.80 -7.36 -11.15
N ILE A 395 -4.35 -8.01 -12.22
CA ILE A 395 -4.22 -9.47 -12.27
C ILE A 395 -2.76 -9.83 -11.94
N PRO A 396 -2.47 -10.67 -10.94
CA PRO A 396 -1.10 -11.06 -10.62
C PRO A 396 -0.49 -11.91 -11.73
N PHE A 397 0.75 -11.59 -12.12
CA PHE A 397 1.53 -12.44 -13.01
C PHE A 397 1.91 -13.74 -12.30
N LYS A 398 1.30 -14.85 -12.72
CA LYS A 398 1.63 -16.21 -12.28
C LYS A 398 2.41 -16.96 -13.36
N PRO A 399 3.63 -17.45 -13.11
CA PRO A 399 4.32 -18.24 -14.11
C PRO A 399 3.54 -19.52 -14.41
N LEU A 400 3.54 -19.94 -15.68
CA LEU A 400 2.87 -21.14 -16.14
C LEU A 400 3.35 -22.35 -15.33
N LYS A 401 2.39 -23.13 -14.83
CA LYS A 401 2.63 -24.48 -14.31
C LYS A 401 1.79 -25.48 -15.10
N ILE A 402 2.37 -26.57 -15.58
CA ILE A 402 1.66 -27.56 -16.41
C ILE A 402 0.50 -28.21 -15.66
N SER A 403 0.60 -28.30 -14.33
CA SER A 403 -0.51 -28.75 -13.47
C SER A 403 -1.78 -27.91 -13.63
N GLU A 404 -1.66 -26.60 -13.89
CA GLU A 404 -2.80 -25.68 -14.04
C GLU A 404 -3.42 -25.77 -15.45
N VAL A 405 -2.61 -26.05 -16.48
CA VAL A 405 -3.08 -26.20 -17.88
C VAL A 405 -3.95 -27.44 -18.06
N LYS A 406 -3.61 -28.55 -17.38
CA LYS A 406 -4.40 -29.78 -17.41
C LYS A 406 -5.80 -29.59 -16.82
N ALA A 407 -5.99 -28.71 -15.83
CA ALA A 407 -7.30 -28.45 -15.22
C ALA A 407 -8.26 -27.76 -16.21
N VAL A 408 -7.77 -26.80 -17.00
CA VAL A 408 -8.59 -26.08 -18.00
C VAL A 408 -8.97 -26.97 -19.18
N ARG A 409 -8.10 -27.90 -19.58
CA ARG A 409 -8.41 -28.94 -20.59
C ARG A 409 -9.55 -29.87 -20.13
N ILE A 410 -9.72 -30.06 -18.81
CA ILE A 410 -10.80 -30.88 -18.22
C ILE A 410 -12.12 -30.10 -18.14
N GLU A 411 -12.10 -28.80 -17.81
CA GLU A 411 -13.31 -27.96 -17.78
C GLU A 411 -13.88 -27.69 -19.18
N ALA A 412 -13.03 -27.38 -20.17
CA ALA A 412 -13.47 -27.17 -21.56
C ALA A 412 -14.02 -28.47 -22.20
N ALA A 413 -13.54 -29.64 -21.78
CA ALA A 413 -14.07 -30.94 -22.22
C ALA A 413 -15.41 -31.31 -21.55
N SER A 414 -15.83 -30.57 -20.50
CA SER A 414 -17.04 -30.87 -19.72
C SER A 414 -18.30 -30.10 -20.15
N ILE A 415 -18.23 -29.27 -21.20
CA ILE A 415 -19.42 -28.66 -21.80
C ILE A 415 -20.21 -29.78 -22.50
N PRO A 416 -21.41 -30.16 -22.02
CA PRO A 416 -22.16 -31.26 -22.61
C PRO A 416 -22.59 -30.88 -24.02
N ARG A 417 -22.26 -31.72 -25.00
CA ARG A 417 -22.88 -31.68 -26.33
C ARG A 417 -24.39 -31.75 -26.12
N ARG A 418 -25.08 -30.62 -26.30
CA ARG A 418 -26.54 -30.61 -26.44
C ARG A 418 -26.88 -31.45 -27.67
N SER A 419 -27.60 -32.55 -27.43
CA SER A 419 -28.25 -33.41 -28.42
C SER A 419 -29.23 -32.64 -29.28
#